data_AF-R1F0C7-F1
#
_entry.id   AF-R1F0C7-F1
#
_cell.length_a   1.000
_cell.length_b   1.000
_cell.length_c   1.000
_cell.angle_alpha   90.00
_cell.angle_beta   90.00
_cell.angle_gamma   90.00
#
_symmetry.space_group_name_H-M   'P 1'
#
loop_
_entity.id
_entity.type
_entity.pdbx_description
1 polymer ?
#
loop_
_entity_poly.entity_id
_entity_poly.type
_entity_poly.pdbx_seq_one_letter_code
_entity_poly.pdbx_strand_id
1 'polypeptide(L)'
;MIPRLDYQDSLSPTTLQFLELLGRCAFRGDIEKSYASRLAMATDNSVYQVVPQAVLYPRSTDDIATLLKLAQEPAYQSLSFFPRGGGTGTNGQSLGGGIIVDLSRHMNQILEINLEQGWVRAQAGVVKDQLNAYLKPHGYFFSPDLSTSNRATLGGMVNTDASGQGSLVYGKTSDHVLGLKAVLDNGDIMATEPVTGARLADKLALESREGEIYRTLYRIGRERRADIEAIFPKLNRFLTGYDLKHLYTPQTDTLDVSRVLCGSEGSLGFITEAKLNITPIPRYRTLVNVKYDSFPSALRNAPFMVEAHALSVETVDSRVLGLARADIIWHS
;
A
#
# COMPACT_ATOMS: atom_id res chain seq x y z
N MET A 1 -12.76 -46.56 -3.06
CA MET A 1 -12.68 -45.53 -2.00
C MET A 1 -11.92 -44.37 -2.60
N ILE A 2 -12.55 -43.21 -2.82
CA ILE A 2 -11.85 -42.03 -3.36
C ILE A 2 -10.90 -41.55 -2.26
N PRO A 3 -9.59 -41.41 -2.50
CA PRO A 3 -8.66 -40.90 -1.50
C PRO A 3 -9.14 -39.52 -1.03
N ARG A 4 -9.33 -39.37 0.27
CA ARG A 4 -9.62 -38.07 0.87
C ARG A 4 -8.27 -37.38 1.06
N LEU A 5 -7.94 -36.47 0.16
CA LEU A 5 -6.77 -35.61 0.30
C LEU A 5 -6.96 -34.76 1.56
N ASP A 6 -6.06 -34.89 2.52
CA ASP A 6 -6.01 -33.99 3.67
C ASP A 6 -5.50 -32.63 3.17
N TYR A 7 -5.99 -31.53 3.74
CA TYR A 7 -5.46 -30.20 3.40
C TYR A 7 -3.95 -30.12 3.71
N GLN A 8 -3.49 -30.91 4.69
CA GLN A 8 -2.08 -31.06 5.06
C GLN A 8 -1.21 -31.61 3.92
N ASP A 9 -1.77 -32.45 3.03
CA ASP A 9 -1.02 -33.04 1.91
C ASP A 9 -0.61 -31.99 0.86
N SER A 10 -1.23 -30.80 0.90
CA SER A 10 -0.93 -29.67 0.01
C SER A 10 -0.03 -28.59 0.63
N LEU A 11 0.44 -28.81 1.86
CA LEU A 11 1.29 -27.89 2.62
C LEU A 11 2.71 -28.40 2.66
N SER A 12 3.69 -27.52 2.46
CA SER A 12 5.08 -27.91 2.65
C SER A 12 5.36 -28.26 4.13
N PRO A 13 6.14 -29.32 4.41
CA PRO A 13 6.50 -29.67 5.78
C PRO A 13 7.14 -28.52 6.56
N THR A 14 7.98 -27.72 5.89
CA THR A 14 8.62 -26.52 6.45
C THR A 14 7.58 -25.48 6.88
N THR A 15 6.53 -25.26 6.08
CA THR A 15 5.45 -24.33 6.45
C THR A 15 4.70 -24.84 7.68
N LEU A 16 4.35 -26.12 7.72
CA LEU A 16 3.64 -26.70 8.87
C LEU A 16 4.43 -26.53 10.17
N GLN A 17 5.72 -26.84 10.15
CA GLN A 17 6.60 -26.70 11.30
C GLN A 17 6.74 -25.24 11.74
N PHE A 18 6.91 -24.31 10.78
CA PHE A 18 6.96 -22.88 11.08
C PHE A 18 5.69 -22.40 11.77
N LEU A 19 4.51 -22.77 11.25
CA LEU A 19 3.22 -22.35 11.79
C LEU A 19 2.94 -22.93 13.18
N GLU A 20 3.34 -24.18 13.41
CA GLU A 20 3.24 -24.80 14.74
C GLU A 20 4.13 -24.08 15.76
N LEU A 21 5.37 -23.78 15.39
CA LEU A 21 6.29 -23.06 16.26
C LEU A 21 5.84 -21.62 16.50
N LEU A 22 5.37 -20.91 15.46
CA LEU A 22 4.81 -19.57 15.57
C LEU A 22 3.66 -19.52 16.58
N GLY A 23 2.76 -20.51 16.56
CA GLY A 23 1.66 -20.62 17.52
C GLY A 23 2.08 -20.88 18.97
N ARG A 24 3.35 -21.24 19.20
CA ARG A 24 3.96 -21.39 20.54
C ARG A 24 4.78 -20.15 20.95
N CYS A 25 5.03 -19.23 20.02
CA CYS A 25 5.67 -17.94 20.29
C CYS A 25 4.64 -16.92 20.81
N ALA A 26 5.07 -15.66 20.99
CA ALA A 26 4.21 -14.55 21.41
C ALA A 26 3.25 -14.03 20.32
N PHE A 27 3.03 -14.79 19.24
CA PHE A 27 2.13 -14.42 18.15
C PHE A 27 0.67 -14.60 18.60
N ARG A 28 -0.10 -13.51 18.60
CA ARG A 28 -1.50 -13.48 19.07
C ARG A 28 -2.51 -13.51 17.93
N GLY A 29 -2.03 -13.45 16.68
CA GLY A 29 -2.86 -13.50 15.49
C GLY A 29 -3.49 -14.85 15.23
N ASP A 30 -4.42 -14.90 14.28
CA ASP A 30 -5.03 -16.16 13.85
C ASP A 30 -4.13 -16.85 12.80
N ILE A 31 -4.04 -18.19 12.87
CA ILE A 31 -3.27 -19.03 11.95
C ILE A 31 -4.21 -19.93 11.14
N GLU A 32 -4.36 -19.66 9.85
CA GLU A 32 -5.27 -20.39 8.96
C GLU A 32 -4.52 -21.28 7.97
N LYS A 33 -4.79 -22.58 8.04
CA LYS A 33 -4.16 -23.64 7.22
C LYS A 33 -5.13 -24.33 6.26
N SER A 34 -6.43 -24.13 6.46
CA SER A 34 -7.45 -24.86 5.70
C SER A 34 -7.42 -24.49 4.22
N TYR A 35 -7.75 -25.45 3.35
CA TYR A 35 -7.85 -25.18 1.91
C TYR A 35 -8.85 -24.05 1.62
N ALA A 36 -9.98 -24.00 2.33
CA ALA A 36 -10.98 -22.96 2.15
C ALA A 36 -10.44 -21.56 2.48
N SER A 37 -9.74 -21.40 3.61
CA SER A 37 -9.12 -20.13 4.01
C SER A 37 -8.07 -19.66 2.99
N ARG A 38 -7.24 -20.59 2.49
CA ARG A 38 -6.25 -20.30 1.45
C ARG A 38 -6.90 -19.94 0.12
N LEU A 39 -7.93 -20.68 -0.29
CA LEU A 39 -8.64 -20.44 -1.55
C LEU A 39 -9.32 -19.06 -1.56
N ALA A 40 -9.88 -18.63 -0.42
CA ALA A 40 -10.44 -17.29 -0.27
C ALA A 40 -9.42 -16.16 -0.46
N MET A 41 -8.13 -16.45 -0.23
CA MET A 41 -7.02 -15.51 -0.44
C MET A 41 -6.22 -15.79 -1.71
N ALA A 42 -6.68 -16.72 -2.55
CA ALA A 42 -5.95 -17.13 -3.75
C ALA A 42 -6.20 -16.21 -4.95
N THR A 43 -7.14 -15.28 -4.86
CA THR A 43 -7.49 -14.32 -5.91
C THR A 43 -7.42 -12.89 -5.40
N ASP A 44 -7.26 -11.97 -6.33
CA ASP A 44 -7.44 -10.54 -6.11
C ASP A 44 -8.27 -9.96 -7.28
N ASN A 45 -8.22 -8.65 -7.51
CA ASN A 45 -8.96 -8.03 -8.61
C ASN A 45 -8.29 -8.20 -9.99
N SER A 46 -7.28 -9.07 -10.09
CA SER A 46 -6.65 -9.47 -11.35
C SER A 46 -7.29 -10.73 -11.94
N VAL A 47 -6.75 -11.17 -13.08
CA VAL A 47 -7.13 -12.44 -13.73
C VAL A 47 -6.39 -13.66 -13.17
N TYR A 48 -5.51 -13.46 -12.19
CA TYR A 48 -4.63 -14.51 -11.66
C TYR A 48 -5.24 -15.22 -10.45
N GLN A 49 -4.84 -16.48 -10.28
CA GLN A 49 -5.15 -17.28 -9.09
C GLN A 49 -3.88 -17.99 -8.61
N VAL A 50 -3.50 -17.76 -7.36
CA VAL A 50 -2.33 -18.38 -6.73
C VAL A 50 -2.72 -18.80 -5.32
N VAL A 51 -2.80 -20.11 -5.08
CA VAL A 51 -3.17 -20.64 -3.75
C VAL A 51 -1.96 -20.55 -2.81
N PRO A 52 -2.06 -19.81 -1.68
CA PRO A 52 -0.96 -19.71 -0.73
C PRO A 52 -0.78 -21.01 0.07
N GLN A 53 0.36 -21.14 0.75
CA GLN A 53 0.58 -22.19 1.74
C GLN A 53 -0.21 -21.94 3.03
N ALA A 54 -0.38 -20.70 3.48
CA ALA A 54 -1.17 -20.40 4.66
C ALA A 54 -1.60 -18.94 4.69
N VAL A 55 -2.50 -18.60 5.59
CA VAL A 55 -2.91 -17.22 5.85
C VAL A 55 -2.76 -16.91 7.33
N LEU A 56 -2.13 -15.77 7.64
CA LEU A 56 -1.91 -15.28 8.99
C LEU A 56 -2.61 -13.95 9.17
N TYR A 57 -3.24 -13.75 10.33
CA TYR A 57 -3.96 -12.52 10.67
C TYR A 57 -3.36 -11.92 11.93
N PRO A 58 -2.25 -11.17 11.85
CA PRO A 58 -1.63 -10.53 13.02
C PRO A 58 -2.58 -9.52 13.67
N ARG A 59 -2.48 -9.34 14.98
CA ARG A 59 -3.25 -8.33 15.74
C ARG A 59 -2.44 -7.07 16.03
N SER A 60 -1.14 -7.09 15.81
CA SER A 60 -0.22 -6.03 16.20
C SER A 60 1.07 -6.03 15.39
N THR A 61 1.79 -4.91 15.42
CA THR A 61 3.15 -4.80 14.89
C THR A 61 4.09 -5.84 15.52
N ASP A 62 3.92 -6.12 16.82
CA ASP A 62 4.73 -7.12 17.54
C ASP A 62 4.49 -8.55 17.04
N ASP A 63 3.28 -8.87 16.58
CA ASP A 63 2.99 -10.19 15.99
C ASP A 63 3.80 -10.38 14.69
N ILE A 64 3.88 -9.32 13.87
CA ILE A 64 4.67 -9.33 12.62
C ILE A 64 6.16 -9.40 12.95
N ALA A 65 6.63 -8.65 13.95
CA ALA A 65 8.01 -8.72 14.43
C ALA A 65 8.36 -10.14 14.93
N THR A 66 7.46 -10.77 15.70
CA THR A 66 7.63 -12.15 16.18
C THR A 66 7.73 -13.14 15.01
N LEU A 67 6.85 -12.98 14.02
CA LEU A 67 6.85 -13.80 12.81
C LEU A 67 8.16 -13.68 12.03
N LEU A 68 8.64 -12.46 11.78
CA LEU A 68 9.83 -12.23 10.96
C LEU A 68 11.12 -12.60 11.69
N LYS A 69 11.17 -12.43 13.01
CA LYS A 69 12.27 -12.97 13.84
C LYS A 69 12.36 -14.48 13.74
N LEU A 70 11.22 -15.18 13.84
CA LEU A 70 11.20 -16.63 13.67
C LEU A 70 11.64 -17.04 12.25
N ALA A 71 11.27 -16.27 11.23
CA ALA A 71 11.65 -16.53 9.84
C ALA A 71 13.17 -16.44 9.58
N GLN A 72 13.94 -15.78 10.45
CA GLN A 72 15.40 -15.71 10.35
C GLN A 72 16.11 -17.02 10.67
N GLU A 73 15.45 -17.95 11.36
CA GLU A 73 16.04 -19.25 11.66
C GLU A 73 16.42 -19.98 10.36
N PRO A 74 17.61 -20.63 10.28
CA PRO A 74 18.10 -21.25 9.05
C PRO A 74 17.12 -22.23 8.38
N ALA A 75 16.29 -22.92 9.18
CA ALA A 75 15.28 -23.85 8.69
C ALA A 75 14.14 -23.20 7.91
N TYR A 76 13.92 -21.88 8.08
CA TYR A 76 12.76 -21.15 7.54
C TYR A 76 13.12 -20.08 6.52
N GLN A 77 14.39 -19.92 6.17
CA GLN A 77 14.85 -18.92 5.19
C GLN A 77 14.30 -19.14 3.77
N SER A 78 13.79 -20.34 3.46
CA SER A 78 13.11 -20.62 2.19
C SER A 78 11.64 -20.18 2.15
N LEU A 79 11.07 -19.79 3.28
CA LEU A 79 9.69 -19.31 3.36
C LEU A 79 9.61 -17.86 2.86
N SER A 80 8.49 -17.56 2.21
CA SER A 80 8.16 -16.22 1.72
C SER A 80 6.86 -15.74 2.35
N PHE A 81 6.83 -14.46 2.70
CA PHE A 81 5.71 -13.83 3.40
C PHE A 81 5.19 -12.66 2.57
N PHE A 82 3.88 -12.65 2.31
CA PHE A 82 3.24 -11.68 1.42
C PHE A 82 2.26 -10.83 2.21
N PRO A 83 2.54 -9.53 2.42
CA PRO A 83 1.57 -8.64 3.04
C PRO A 83 0.33 -8.52 2.17
N ARG A 84 -0.84 -8.57 2.79
CA ARG A 84 -2.13 -8.40 2.12
C ARG A 84 -3.01 -7.45 2.92
N GLY A 85 -3.70 -6.60 2.17
CA GLY A 85 -4.78 -5.76 2.67
C GLY A 85 -6.10 -6.19 2.02
N GLY A 86 -6.83 -5.25 1.43
CA GLY A 86 -8.14 -5.51 0.82
C GLY A 86 -8.17 -6.41 -0.43
N GLY A 87 -7.02 -6.87 -0.95
CA GLY A 87 -6.97 -7.73 -2.14
C GLY A 87 -7.53 -7.09 -3.42
N THR A 88 -7.46 -5.76 -3.53
CA THR A 88 -8.08 -5.00 -4.63
C THR A 88 -7.13 -4.68 -5.79
N GLY A 89 -5.87 -5.17 -5.74
CA GLY A 89 -4.89 -4.97 -6.80
C GLY A 89 -5.31 -5.68 -8.08
N THR A 90 -4.99 -5.10 -9.24
CA THR A 90 -5.42 -5.61 -10.56
C THR A 90 -4.33 -6.38 -11.30
N ASN A 91 -3.12 -6.45 -10.72
CA ASN A 91 -1.93 -7.00 -11.38
C ASN A 91 -1.31 -8.18 -10.62
N GLY A 92 -2.05 -8.81 -9.70
CA GLY A 92 -1.55 -9.92 -8.88
C GLY A 92 -0.67 -9.50 -7.69
N GLN A 93 -0.58 -8.19 -7.41
CA GLN A 93 0.30 -7.61 -6.38
C GLN A 93 -0.03 -8.08 -4.95
N SER A 94 -1.23 -8.61 -4.74
CA SER A 94 -1.67 -9.10 -3.42
C SER A 94 -1.71 -10.63 -3.33
N LEU A 95 -1.16 -11.31 -4.34
CA LEU A 95 -1.07 -12.76 -4.44
C LEU A 95 0.34 -13.24 -4.07
N GLY A 96 0.43 -14.47 -3.56
CA GLY A 96 1.70 -15.10 -3.25
C GLY A 96 1.56 -16.59 -3.00
N GLY A 97 2.50 -17.38 -3.51
CA GLY A 97 2.52 -18.84 -3.32
C GLY A 97 2.98 -19.28 -1.93
N GLY A 98 3.56 -18.37 -1.14
CA GLY A 98 4.03 -18.62 0.22
C GLY A 98 2.95 -18.39 1.29
N ILE A 99 3.32 -17.73 2.38
CA ILE A 99 2.41 -17.41 3.48
C ILE A 99 1.86 -15.99 3.28
N ILE A 100 0.54 -15.86 3.16
CA ILE A 100 -0.12 -14.55 3.13
C ILE A 100 -0.27 -14.05 4.56
N VAL A 101 0.02 -12.77 4.78
CA VAL A 101 -0.15 -12.08 6.07
C VAL A 101 -1.15 -10.94 5.84
N ASP A 102 -2.39 -11.14 6.29
CA ASP A 102 -3.49 -10.19 6.11
C ASP A 102 -3.58 -9.24 7.32
N LEU A 103 -3.29 -7.96 7.07
CA LEU A 103 -3.32 -6.91 8.09
C LEU A 103 -4.71 -6.30 8.27
N SER A 104 -5.65 -6.55 7.37
CA SER A 104 -6.97 -5.91 7.33
C SER A 104 -7.96 -6.42 8.38
N ARG A 105 -7.81 -7.69 8.82
CA ARG A 105 -8.74 -8.31 9.76
C ARG A 105 -8.70 -7.67 11.15
N HIS A 106 -7.51 -7.49 11.72
CA HIS A 106 -7.34 -7.04 13.10
C HIS A 106 -6.58 -5.71 13.24
N MET A 107 -5.73 -5.34 12.28
CA MET A 107 -4.95 -4.09 12.32
C MET A 107 -5.64 -2.97 11.55
N ASN A 108 -6.89 -2.67 11.89
CA ASN A 108 -7.77 -1.72 11.19
C ASN A 108 -8.29 -0.56 12.06
N GLN A 109 -7.48 -0.13 13.04
CA GLN A 109 -7.81 0.97 13.93
C GLN A 109 -7.23 2.31 13.46
N ILE A 110 -8.02 3.38 13.60
CA ILE A 110 -7.56 4.76 13.51
C ILE A 110 -7.03 5.12 14.91
N LEU A 111 -5.76 5.48 15.00
CA LEU A 111 -5.03 5.55 16.27
C LEU A 111 -5.06 6.96 16.86
N GLU A 112 -4.93 7.98 16.01
CA GLU A 112 -4.77 9.37 16.45
C GLU A 112 -5.12 10.35 15.34
N ILE A 113 -5.68 11.51 15.70
CA ILE A 113 -5.94 12.61 14.78
C ILE A 113 -5.47 13.93 15.40
N ASN A 114 -4.82 14.76 14.60
CA ASN A 114 -4.44 16.11 14.97
C ASN A 114 -4.96 17.09 13.90
N LEU A 115 -6.06 17.78 14.22
CA LEU A 115 -6.71 18.72 13.31
C LEU A 115 -5.91 20.01 13.13
N GLU A 116 -5.21 20.45 14.18
CA GLU A 116 -4.39 21.68 14.16
C GLU A 116 -3.19 21.52 13.20
N GLN A 117 -2.53 20.37 13.26
CA GLN A 117 -1.39 20.03 12.40
C GLN A 117 -1.82 19.33 11.10
N GLY A 118 -3.10 19.05 10.91
CA GLY A 118 -3.66 18.48 9.68
C GLY A 118 -3.17 17.07 9.36
N TRP A 119 -3.14 16.16 10.33
CA TRP A 119 -2.77 14.75 10.10
C TRP A 119 -3.59 13.73 10.89
N VAL A 120 -3.56 12.49 10.42
CA VAL A 120 -4.14 11.30 11.05
C VAL A 120 -3.11 10.17 11.08
N ARG A 121 -3.11 9.36 12.13
CA ARG A 121 -2.31 8.12 12.21
C ARG A 121 -3.25 6.94 12.33
N ALA A 122 -3.04 5.94 11.49
CA ALA A 122 -3.92 4.78 11.37
C ALA A 122 -3.12 3.51 11.07
N GLN A 123 -3.68 2.36 11.45
CA GLN A 123 -3.10 1.07 11.11
C GLN A 123 -3.28 0.76 9.61
N ALA A 124 -2.37 -0.03 9.06
CA ALA A 124 -2.31 -0.36 7.64
C ALA A 124 -3.57 -1.08 7.11
N GLY A 125 -4.29 -1.79 7.96
CA GLY A 125 -5.52 -2.50 7.60
C GLY A 125 -6.77 -1.62 7.52
N VAL A 126 -6.70 -0.33 7.89
CA VAL A 126 -7.85 0.59 7.78
C VAL A 126 -8.26 0.73 6.32
N VAL A 127 -9.55 0.57 6.04
CA VAL A 127 -10.12 0.81 4.70
C VAL A 127 -10.25 2.31 4.46
N LYS A 128 -9.96 2.78 3.24
CA LYS A 128 -10.02 4.21 2.88
C LYS A 128 -11.37 4.85 3.25
N ASP A 129 -12.48 4.22 2.89
CA ASP A 129 -13.79 4.81 3.16
C ASP A 129 -14.15 4.78 4.66
N GLN A 130 -13.62 3.82 5.43
CA GLN A 130 -13.70 3.84 6.90
C GLN A 130 -12.96 5.07 7.46
N LEU A 131 -11.74 5.34 6.97
CA LEU A 131 -10.99 6.54 7.36
C LEU A 131 -11.75 7.83 6.99
N ASN A 132 -12.27 7.93 5.77
CA ASN A 132 -13.01 9.11 5.34
C ASN A 132 -14.34 9.29 6.07
N ALA A 133 -15.04 8.21 6.41
CA ALA A 133 -16.22 8.29 7.26
C ALA A 133 -15.88 8.83 8.66
N TYR A 134 -14.73 8.44 9.22
CA TYR A 134 -14.24 8.95 10.50
C TYR A 134 -13.81 10.43 10.44
N LEU A 135 -13.16 10.87 9.36
CA LEU A 135 -12.68 12.26 9.21
C LEU A 135 -13.80 13.25 8.87
N LYS A 136 -14.87 12.79 8.20
CA LYS A 136 -15.94 13.64 7.67
C LYS A 136 -16.61 14.56 8.71
N PRO A 137 -16.96 14.09 9.94
CA PRO A 137 -17.51 14.97 10.98
C PRO A 137 -16.59 16.12 11.39
N HIS A 138 -15.28 15.98 11.17
CA HIS A 138 -14.29 17.01 11.46
C HIS A 138 -14.04 17.97 10.28
N GLY A 139 -14.70 17.76 9.13
CA GLY A 139 -14.55 18.59 7.95
C GLY A 139 -13.32 18.24 7.09
N TYR A 140 -12.72 17.06 7.30
CA TYR A 140 -11.55 16.60 6.55
C TYR A 140 -11.80 15.26 5.84
N PHE A 141 -10.94 14.95 4.89
CA PHE A 141 -10.86 13.65 4.23
C PHE A 141 -9.40 13.33 3.85
N PHE A 142 -9.08 12.06 3.70
CA PHE A 142 -7.88 11.58 3.03
C PHE A 142 -8.14 11.59 1.52
N SER A 143 -7.38 12.40 0.79
CA SER A 143 -7.73 12.84 -0.56
C SER A 143 -7.39 11.91 -1.72
N PRO A 144 -6.40 10.99 -1.66
CA PRO A 144 -6.21 10.00 -2.72
C PRO A 144 -7.49 9.20 -2.94
N ASP A 145 -8.02 9.20 -4.16
CA ASP A 145 -9.27 8.53 -4.50
C ASP A 145 -9.07 7.32 -5.41
N LEU A 146 -9.87 6.27 -5.19
CA LEU A 146 -9.75 4.97 -5.85
C LEU A 146 -11.13 4.39 -6.14
N SER A 147 -11.29 3.70 -7.26
CA SER A 147 -12.56 3.02 -7.61
C SER A 147 -12.93 1.88 -6.65
N THR A 148 -11.96 1.33 -5.92
CA THR A 148 -12.14 0.24 -4.95
C THR A 148 -12.07 0.73 -3.49
N SER A 149 -12.29 2.02 -3.24
CA SER A 149 -12.10 2.69 -1.94
C SER A 149 -12.80 2.04 -0.74
N ASN A 150 -13.91 1.34 -0.98
CA ASN A 150 -14.67 0.65 0.06
C ASN A 150 -14.04 -0.66 0.55
N ARG A 151 -12.94 -1.10 -0.08
CA ARG A 151 -12.16 -2.30 0.28
C ARG A 151 -10.66 -2.02 0.34
N ALA A 152 -10.17 -1.04 -0.43
CA ALA A 152 -8.76 -0.67 -0.44
C ALA A 152 -8.30 -0.19 0.94
N THR A 153 -7.27 -0.84 1.47
CA THR A 153 -6.68 -0.56 2.77
C THR A 153 -5.49 0.39 2.65
N LEU A 154 -5.22 1.22 3.67
CA LEU A 154 -4.11 2.18 3.68
C LEU A 154 -2.75 1.53 3.37
N GLY A 155 -2.45 0.36 3.95
CA GLY A 155 -1.21 -0.36 3.70
C GLY A 155 -1.07 -0.80 2.24
N GLY A 156 -2.19 -1.23 1.63
CA GLY A 156 -2.24 -1.51 0.19
C GLY A 156 -1.99 -0.25 -0.63
N MET A 157 -2.64 0.86 -0.28
CA MET A 157 -2.45 2.14 -0.96
C MET A 157 -1.00 2.64 -0.90
N VAL A 158 -0.34 2.52 0.26
CA VAL A 158 1.07 2.87 0.41
C VAL A 158 1.94 1.94 -0.44
N ASN A 159 1.74 0.62 -0.35
CA ASN A 159 2.55 -0.36 -1.07
C ASN A 159 2.43 -0.28 -2.60
N THR A 160 1.30 0.18 -3.13
CA THR A 160 1.11 0.37 -4.58
C THR A 160 1.25 1.83 -5.01
N ASP A 161 1.63 2.73 -4.09
CA ASP A 161 1.63 4.19 -4.26
C ASP A 161 0.37 4.69 -4.98
N ALA A 162 -0.79 4.26 -4.47
CA ALA A 162 -2.05 4.34 -5.18
C ALA A 162 -2.38 5.77 -5.57
N SER A 163 -2.88 5.92 -6.79
CA SER A 163 -3.40 7.16 -7.35
C SER A 163 -4.73 6.89 -8.02
N GLY A 164 -5.54 7.92 -8.18
CA GLY A 164 -6.78 7.80 -8.95
C GLY A 164 -7.43 9.15 -9.17
N GLN A 165 -8.76 9.19 -9.13
CA GLN A 165 -9.51 10.39 -9.47
C GLN A 165 -9.07 11.56 -8.58
N GLY A 166 -8.86 12.75 -9.16
CA GLY A 166 -8.44 13.92 -8.39
C GLY A 166 -6.93 14.04 -8.13
N SER A 167 -6.12 13.02 -8.44
CA SER A 167 -4.66 13.07 -8.20
C SER A 167 -3.91 14.11 -9.05
N LEU A 168 -4.56 14.73 -10.05
CA LEU A 168 -4.01 15.93 -10.70
C LEU A 168 -3.91 17.11 -9.74
N VAL A 169 -4.84 17.22 -8.80
CA VAL A 169 -4.91 18.29 -7.79
C VAL A 169 -4.36 17.83 -6.45
N TYR A 170 -4.67 16.61 -6.04
CA TYR A 170 -4.34 16.12 -4.70
C TYR A 170 -3.04 15.31 -4.65
N GLY A 171 -2.53 14.81 -5.77
CA GLY A 171 -1.35 13.93 -5.78
C GLY A 171 -1.67 12.45 -5.54
N LYS A 172 -0.62 11.65 -5.37
CA LYS A 172 -0.66 10.20 -5.12
C LYS A 172 -0.48 9.90 -3.63
N THR A 173 -0.71 8.65 -3.21
CA THR A 173 -0.66 8.26 -1.79
C THR A 173 0.63 8.70 -1.09
N SER A 174 1.80 8.54 -1.72
CA SER A 174 3.09 8.97 -1.15
C SER A 174 3.20 10.47 -0.89
N ASP A 175 2.45 11.32 -1.59
CA ASP A 175 2.42 12.77 -1.33
C ASP A 175 1.70 13.13 -0.02
N HIS A 176 0.93 12.18 0.50
CA HIS A 176 0.21 12.32 1.76
C HIS A 176 0.87 11.60 2.93
N VAL A 177 1.88 10.77 2.68
CA VAL A 177 2.62 10.05 3.72
C VAL A 177 3.58 11.02 4.42
N LEU A 178 3.37 11.20 5.73
CA LEU A 178 4.26 11.97 6.60
C LEU A 178 5.28 11.07 7.32
N GLY A 179 4.96 9.78 7.42
CA GLY A 179 5.81 8.78 8.03
C GLY A 179 5.12 7.42 8.11
N LEU A 180 5.91 6.36 8.20
CA LEU A 180 5.42 4.98 8.25
C LEU A 180 6.02 4.25 9.44
N LYS A 181 5.29 3.28 9.98
CA LYS A 181 5.86 2.24 10.84
C LYS A 181 5.91 0.94 10.05
N ALA A 182 7.10 0.39 9.89
CA ALA A 182 7.34 -0.85 9.16
C ALA A 182 8.07 -1.88 10.02
N VAL A 183 7.83 -3.16 9.76
CA VAL A 183 8.63 -4.26 10.30
C VAL A 183 9.53 -4.80 9.20
N LEU A 184 10.83 -4.84 9.47
CA LEU A 184 11.87 -5.26 8.54
C LEU A 184 11.99 -6.79 8.48
N ASP A 185 12.76 -7.29 7.52
CA ASP A 185 13.03 -8.71 7.28
C ASP A 185 13.52 -9.46 8.52
N ASN A 186 14.35 -8.82 9.35
CA ASN A 186 14.86 -9.36 10.61
C ASN A 186 13.88 -9.20 11.80
N GLY A 187 12.71 -8.63 11.57
CA GLY A 187 11.69 -8.34 12.58
C GLY A 187 11.95 -7.10 13.44
N ASP A 188 12.93 -6.26 13.08
CA ASP A 188 13.10 -4.94 13.69
C ASP A 188 11.96 -4.00 13.25
N ILE A 189 11.54 -3.13 14.17
CA ILE A 189 10.50 -2.12 13.92
C ILE A 189 11.19 -0.80 13.58
N MET A 190 10.92 -0.29 12.38
CA MET A 190 11.43 0.98 11.89
C MET A 190 10.31 2.00 11.79
N ALA A 191 10.55 3.22 12.28
CA ALA A 191 9.68 4.36 12.08
C ALA A 191 10.36 5.36 11.13
N THR A 192 9.70 5.67 10.02
CA THR A 192 10.22 6.56 8.97
C THR A 192 9.54 7.92 9.04
N GLU A 193 10.31 8.93 8.68
CA GLU A 193 9.88 10.30 8.41
C GLU A 193 11.00 11.01 7.62
N PRO A 194 10.72 12.15 6.97
CA PRO A 194 11.78 13.00 6.44
C PRO A 194 12.74 13.47 7.54
N VAL A 195 14.04 13.26 7.36
CA VAL A 195 15.09 13.66 8.31
C VAL A 195 16.18 14.48 7.64
N THR A 196 16.72 15.47 8.37
CA THR A 196 17.83 16.34 7.95
C THR A 196 18.65 16.76 9.18
N GLY A 197 19.85 17.31 8.97
CA GLY A 197 20.71 17.86 10.02
C GLY A 197 21.06 16.83 11.09
N ALA A 198 20.92 17.22 12.36
CA ALA A 198 21.23 16.34 13.50
C ALA A 198 20.45 15.02 13.48
N ARG A 199 19.16 15.06 13.12
CA ARG A 199 18.32 13.85 13.06
C ARG A 199 18.80 12.86 11.99
N LEU A 200 19.28 13.38 10.86
CA LEU A 200 19.87 12.54 9.81
C LEU A 200 21.19 11.94 10.30
N ALA A 201 22.05 12.72 10.96
CA ALA A 201 23.29 12.23 11.54
C ALA A 201 23.04 11.11 12.56
N ASP A 202 22.05 11.28 13.44
CA ASP A 202 21.64 10.26 14.42
C ASP A 202 21.22 8.95 13.73
N LYS A 203 20.39 9.02 12.67
CA LYS A 203 19.97 7.84 11.90
C LYS A 203 21.14 7.16 11.18
N LEU A 204 22.07 7.93 10.63
CA LEU A 204 23.25 7.38 9.94
C LEU A 204 24.25 6.72 10.91
N ALA A 205 24.29 7.16 12.16
CA ALA A 205 25.15 6.62 13.21
C ALA A 205 24.62 5.32 13.85
N LEU A 206 23.37 4.93 13.61
CA LEU A 206 22.80 3.70 14.14
C LEU A 206 23.56 2.46 13.65
N GLU A 207 23.98 1.57 14.55
CA GLU A 207 24.65 0.30 14.19
C GLU A 207 23.66 -0.85 13.94
N SER A 208 22.37 -0.54 13.81
CA SER A 208 21.29 -1.51 13.54
C SER A 208 21.01 -1.69 12.04
N ARG A 209 20.11 -2.64 11.71
CA ARG A 209 19.56 -2.83 10.36
C ARG A 209 18.94 -1.55 9.80
N GLU A 210 18.25 -0.78 10.64
CA GLU A 210 17.72 0.53 10.27
C GLU A 210 18.85 1.48 9.84
N GLY A 211 19.93 1.59 10.62
CA GLY A 211 21.08 2.43 10.26
C GLY A 211 21.73 2.01 8.94
N GLU A 212 21.82 0.71 8.66
CA GLU A 212 22.31 0.18 7.38
C GLU A 212 21.43 0.64 6.20
N ILE A 213 20.11 0.58 6.35
CA ILE A 213 19.14 1.06 5.36
C ILE A 213 19.31 2.56 5.13
N TYR A 214 19.37 3.36 6.20
CA TYR A 214 19.55 4.81 6.10
C TYR A 214 20.86 5.17 5.40
N ARG A 215 21.98 4.55 5.76
CA ARG A 215 23.28 4.76 5.08
C ARG A 215 23.22 4.36 3.60
N THR A 216 22.59 3.24 3.30
CA THR A 216 22.47 2.73 1.91
C THR A 216 21.66 3.69 1.05
N LEU A 217 20.48 4.11 1.54
CA LEU A 217 19.59 5.01 0.82
C LEU A 217 20.17 6.42 0.69
N TYR A 218 20.84 6.92 1.74
CA TYR A 218 21.54 8.21 1.68
C TYR A 218 22.65 8.20 0.63
N ARG A 219 23.45 7.13 0.59
CA ARG A 219 24.48 6.92 -0.43
C ARG A 219 23.88 6.90 -1.83
N ILE A 220 22.81 6.12 -2.06
CA ILE A 220 22.11 6.06 -3.36
C ILE A 220 21.60 7.45 -3.76
N GLY A 221 20.88 8.13 -2.86
CA GLY A 221 20.29 9.44 -3.12
C GLY A 221 21.33 10.51 -3.48
N ARG A 222 22.54 10.43 -2.92
CA ARG A 222 23.64 11.37 -3.18
C ARG A 222 24.51 10.99 -4.37
N GLU A 223 25.01 9.76 -4.40
CA GLU A 223 26.03 9.33 -5.36
C GLU A 223 25.45 8.92 -6.72
N ARG A 224 24.18 8.50 -6.77
CA ARG A 224 23.48 8.09 -8.01
C ARG A 224 22.44 9.10 -8.46
N ARG A 225 22.50 10.34 -7.96
CA ARG A 225 21.49 11.36 -8.25
C ARG A 225 21.34 11.65 -9.74
N ALA A 226 22.47 11.80 -10.45
CA ALA A 226 22.47 12.06 -11.88
C ALA A 226 21.80 10.92 -12.66
N ASP A 227 22.06 9.67 -12.30
CA ASP A 227 21.45 8.49 -12.92
C ASP A 227 19.93 8.46 -12.67
N ILE A 228 19.52 8.77 -11.43
CA ILE A 228 18.10 8.87 -11.06
C ILE A 228 17.40 9.95 -11.90
N GLU A 229 17.99 11.14 -12.03
CA GLU A 229 17.40 12.23 -12.83
C GLU A 229 17.33 11.90 -14.32
N ALA A 230 18.29 11.14 -14.84
CA ALA A 230 18.33 10.73 -16.23
C ALA A 230 17.32 9.63 -16.57
N ILE A 231 17.10 8.68 -15.67
CA ILE A 231 16.23 7.51 -15.90
C ILE A 231 14.76 7.84 -15.64
N PHE A 232 14.46 8.58 -14.57
CA PHE A 232 13.07 8.79 -14.17
C PHE A 232 12.37 9.81 -15.08
N PRO A 233 11.18 9.50 -15.62
CA PRO A 233 10.51 10.39 -16.56
C PRO A 233 10.03 11.68 -15.87
N LYS A 234 9.95 12.75 -16.65
CA LYS A 234 9.40 14.06 -16.22
C LYS A 234 7.87 14.05 -16.28
N LEU A 235 7.26 13.13 -15.54
CA LEU A 235 5.81 13.04 -15.38
C LEU A 235 5.43 13.42 -13.94
N ASN A 236 4.18 13.85 -13.74
CA ASN A 236 3.58 14.04 -12.42
C ASN A 236 3.16 12.70 -11.79
N ARG A 237 2.89 11.70 -12.63
CA ARG A 237 2.65 10.30 -12.24
C ARG A 237 3.61 9.41 -12.99
N PHE A 238 4.51 8.80 -12.24
CA PHE A 238 5.39 7.78 -12.75
C PHE A 238 5.62 6.82 -11.60
N LEU A 239 5.50 5.53 -11.90
CA LEU A 239 5.92 4.38 -11.08
C LEU A 239 4.84 3.70 -10.22
N THR A 240 4.86 2.36 -10.29
CA THR A 240 4.64 1.41 -9.18
C THR A 240 6.00 0.71 -8.97
N GLY A 241 6.67 0.99 -7.86
CA GLY A 241 8.07 0.61 -7.59
C GLY A 241 8.73 1.55 -6.58
N TYR A 242 10.06 1.49 -6.45
CA TYR A 242 10.80 2.31 -5.48
C TYR A 242 10.95 3.78 -5.92
N ASP A 243 10.36 4.73 -5.18
CA ASP A 243 10.43 6.17 -5.47
C ASP A 243 11.80 6.77 -5.09
N LEU A 244 12.84 6.41 -5.84
CA LEU A 244 14.20 6.95 -5.68
C LEU A 244 14.29 8.43 -6.07
N LYS A 245 13.35 8.92 -6.90
CA LYS A 245 13.36 10.32 -7.37
C LYS A 245 13.10 11.30 -6.23
N HIS A 246 12.21 10.95 -5.30
CA HIS A 246 11.87 11.79 -4.14
C HIS A 246 12.56 11.37 -2.83
N LEU A 247 13.40 10.33 -2.86
CA LEU A 247 14.12 9.82 -1.69
C LEU A 247 15.00 10.88 -1.00
N TYR A 248 15.69 11.72 -1.77
CA TYR A 248 16.67 12.67 -1.24
C TYR A 248 16.52 14.05 -1.88
N THR A 249 16.51 15.09 -1.05
CA THR A 249 16.43 16.50 -1.46
C THR A 249 17.76 17.21 -1.18
N PRO A 250 18.60 17.46 -2.20
CA PRO A 250 19.93 18.04 -2.02
C PRO A 250 19.94 19.42 -1.37
N GLN A 251 18.93 20.26 -1.68
CA GLN A 251 18.87 21.65 -1.22
C GLN A 251 18.76 21.77 0.30
N THR A 252 18.14 20.79 0.94
CA THR A 252 17.88 20.75 2.38
C THR A 252 18.56 19.58 3.07
N ASP A 253 19.44 18.85 2.36
CA ASP A 253 20.07 17.59 2.82
C ASP A 253 19.06 16.67 3.54
N THR A 254 17.87 16.52 2.94
CA THR A 254 16.75 15.79 3.56
C THR A 254 16.61 14.43 2.91
N LEU A 255 16.60 13.37 3.73
CA LEU A 255 16.34 12.00 3.32
C LEU A 255 14.95 11.57 3.81
N ASP A 256 14.13 11.00 2.94
CA ASP A 256 12.82 10.43 3.28
C ASP A 256 12.73 8.97 2.84
N VAL A 257 13.04 8.07 3.78
CA VAL A 257 12.98 6.61 3.55
C VAL A 257 11.56 6.12 3.26
N SER A 258 10.53 6.87 3.70
CA SER A 258 9.12 6.53 3.44
C SER A 258 8.83 6.46 1.94
N ARG A 259 9.55 7.24 1.12
CA ARG A 259 9.38 7.27 -0.34
C ARG A 259 9.69 5.93 -1.00
N VAL A 260 10.72 5.24 -0.55
CA VAL A 260 11.10 3.93 -1.13
C VAL A 260 10.16 2.81 -0.67
N LEU A 261 9.57 2.94 0.53
CA LEU A 261 8.53 2.01 0.99
C LEU A 261 7.20 2.21 0.24
N CYS A 262 6.87 3.44 -0.15
CA CYS A 262 5.75 3.71 -1.03
C CYS A 262 6.01 3.10 -2.41
N GLY A 263 5.12 2.25 -2.89
CA GLY A 263 5.31 1.53 -4.16
C GLY A 263 6.21 0.28 -4.06
N SER A 264 6.66 -0.11 -2.85
CA SER A 264 7.51 -1.29 -2.67
C SER A 264 6.78 -2.63 -2.80
N GLU A 265 5.45 -2.63 -2.87
CA GLU A 265 4.62 -3.85 -3.00
C GLU A 265 4.93 -4.91 -1.92
N GLY A 266 5.32 -4.47 -0.72
CA GLY A 266 5.62 -5.35 0.42
C GLY A 266 7.01 -6.01 0.37
N SER A 267 7.81 -5.74 -0.65
CA SER A 267 9.12 -6.39 -0.84
C SER A 267 10.22 -5.90 0.12
N LEU A 268 10.04 -4.73 0.74
CA LEU A 268 11.05 -4.12 1.62
C LEU A 268 10.66 -4.13 3.11
N GLY A 269 9.46 -4.61 3.44
CA GLY A 269 8.98 -4.69 4.82
C GLY A 269 7.46 -4.62 4.93
N PHE A 270 6.97 -4.93 6.13
CA PHE A 270 5.55 -4.91 6.46
C PHE A 270 5.16 -3.56 7.01
N ILE A 271 4.46 -2.75 6.23
CA ILE A 271 3.89 -1.48 6.69
C ILE A 271 2.73 -1.79 7.64
N THR A 272 2.81 -1.29 8.88
CA THR A 272 1.83 -1.57 9.95
C THR A 272 1.04 -0.35 10.39
N GLU A 273 1.63 0.85 10.29
CA GLU A 273 0.94 2.12 10.55
C GLU A 273 1.40 3.17 9.52
N ALA A 274 0.51 4.11 9.22
CA ALA A 274 0.82 5.28 8.41
C ALA A 274 0.36 6.54 9.14
N LYS A 275 1.24 7.55 9.17
CA LYS A 275 0.89 8.93 9.50
C LYS A 275 0.68 9.67 8.19
N LEU A 276 -0.53 10.19 8.00
CA LEU A 276 -1.00 10.76 6.75
C LEU A 276 -1.46 12.20 6.99
N ASN A 277 -1.18 13.12 6.07
CA ASN A 277 -1.86 14.41 6.07
C ASN A 277 -3.35 14.24 5.71
N ILE A 278 -4.18 15.20 6.10
CA ILE A 278 -5.62 15.22 5.81
C ILE A 278 -5.99 16.54 5.13
N THR A 279 -6.95 16.48 4.20
CA THR A 279 -7.36 17.61 3.37
C THR A 279 -8.72 18.12 3.82
N PRO A 280 -8.95 19.46 3.92
CA PRO A 280 -10.27 20.00 4.15
C PRO A 280 -11.25 19.61 3.04
N ILE A 281 -12.48 19.23 3.42
CA ILE A 281 -13.53 18.91 2.45
C ILE A 281 -13.91 20.17 1.66
N PRO A 282 -13.88 20.15 0.31
CA PRO A 282 -14.31 21.28 -0.51
C PRO A 282 -15.77 21.64 -0.24
N ARG A 283 -16.07 22.95 -0.13
CA ARG A 283 -17.43 23.44 0.10
C ARG A 283 -18.38 23.18 -1.07
N TYR A 284 -17.85 23.21 -2.28
CA TYR A 284 -18.62 23.08 -3.51
C TYR A 284 -17.95 22.07 -4.44
N ARG A 285 -18.76 21.26 -5.12
CA ARG A 285 -18.35 20.35 -6.18
C ARG A 285 -19.36 20.45 -7.32
N THR A 286 -18.87 20.49 -8.54
CA THR A 286 -19.70 20.54 -9.76
C THR A 286 -19.19 19.48 -10.72
N LEU A 287 -20.12 18.72 -11.30
CA LEU A 287 -19.86 17.79 -12.39
C LEU A 287 -20.40 18.39 -13.68
N VAL A 288 -19.56 18.45 -14.72
CA VAL A 288 -19.96 18.87 -16.06
C VAL A 288 -19.85 17.66 -16.98
N ASN A 289 -20.96 17.27 -17.60
CA ASN A 289 -20.98 16.21 -18.61
C ASN A 289 -20.94 16.83 -20.01
N VAL A 290 -19.89 16.54 -20.78
CA VAL A 290 -19.71 17.02 -22.14
C VAL A 290 -19.86 15.84 -23.10
N LYS A 291 -20.83 15.94 -24.01
CA LYS A 291 -21.03 14.96 -25.07
C LYS A 291 -20.25 15.37 -26.32
N TYR A 292 -19.52 14.43 -26.89
CA TYR A 292 -18.81 14.61 -28.15
C TYR A 292 -19.43 13.77 -29.25
N ASP A 293 -19.21 14.16 -30.50
CA ASP A 293 -19.60 13.43 -31.71
C ASP A 293 -18.71 12.20 -31.96
N SER A 294 -17.48 12.20 -31.45
CA SER A 294 -16.51 11.12 -31.59
C SER A 294 -15.51 11.10 -30.42
N PHE A 295 -14.90 9.94 -30.16
CA PHE A 295 -13.84 9.81 -29.15
C PHE A 295 -12.60 10.69 -29.46
N PRO A 296 -12.12 10.81 -30.71
CA PRO A 296 -11.07 11.77 -31.05
C PRO A 296 -11.40 13.22 -30.73
N SER A 297 -12.67 13.65 -30.88
CA SER A 297 -13.09 15.00 -30.48
C SER A 297 -12.95 15.22 -28.98
N ALA A 298 -13.29 14.22 -28.16
CA ALA A 298 -13.09 14.28 -26.71
C ALA A 298 -11.59 14.43 -26.36
N LEU A 299 -10.72 13.65 -26.99
CA LEU A 299 -9.27 13.71 -26.77
C LEU A 299 -8.67 15.07 -27.15
N ARG A 300 -9.11 15.67 -28.27
CA ARG A 300 -8.66 17.01 -28.68
C ARG A 300 -9.05 18.10 -27.68
N ASN A 301 -10.13 17.92 -26.92
CA ASN A 301 -10.58 18.88 -25.91
C ASN A 301 -9.93 18.69 -24.53
N ALA A 302 -9.22 17.58 -24.31
CA ALA A 302 -8.58 17.30 -23.01
C ALA A 302 -7.61 18.40 -22.54
N PRO A 303 -6.75 19.01 -23.38
CA PRO A 303 -5.87 20.09 -22.96
C PRO A 303 -6.61 21.30 -22.38
N PHE A 304 -7.72 21.71 -23.02
CA PHE A 304 -8.56 22.81 -22.53
C PHE A 304 -9.16 22.50 -21.14
N MET A 305 -9.59 21.26 -20.91
CA MET A 305 -10.11 20.86 -19.58
C MET A 305 -9.03 20.85 -18.49
N VAL A 306 -7.79 20.54 -18.86
CA VAL A 306 -6.63 20.63 -17.95
C VAL A 306 -6.30 22.10 -17.64
N GLU A 307 -6.32 22.98 -18.63
CA GLU A 307 -6.15 24.44 -18.45
C GLU A 307 -7.25 25.06 -17.59
N ALA A 308 -8.46 24.51 -17.63
CA ALA A 308 -9.57 24.92 -16.76
C ALA A 308 -9.41 24.49 -15.29
N HIS A 309 -8.28 23.87 -14.91
CA HIS A 309 -7.98 23.38 -13.57
C HIS A 309 -9.07 22.45 -13.01
N ALA A 310 -9.68 21.64 -13.88
CA ALA A 310 -10.65 20.64 -13.46
C ALA A 310 -10.02 19.66 -12.45
N LEU A 311 -10.77 19.34 -11.39
CA LEU A 311 -10.31 18.39 -10.36
C LEU A 311 -10.00 17.03 -10.98
N SER A 312 -10.83 16.58 -11.91
CA SER A 312 -10.70 15.33 -12.63
C SER A 312 -11.34 15.47 -14.00
N VAL A 313 -10.74 14.80 -14.98
CA VAL A 313 -11.21 14.69 -16.35
C VAL A 313 -11.19 13.22 -16.70
N GLU A 314 -12.38 12.64 -16.85
CA GLU A 314 -12.56 11.23 -17.23
C GLU A 314 -13.30 11.16 -18.57
N THR A 315 -12.93 10.21 -19.42
CA THR A 315 -13.61 9.98 -20.70
C THR A 315 -14.14 8.56 -20.74
N VAL A 316 -15.42 8.41 -21.09
CA VAL A 316 -16.07 7.11 -21.27
C VAL A 316 -16.43 6.97 -22.74
N ASP A 317 -15.97 5.90 -23.39
CA ASP A 317 -16.33 5.63 -24.78
C ASP A 317 -17.73 5.00 -24.91
N SER A 318 -18.20 4.89 -26.15
CA SER A 318 -19.53 4.31 -26.42
C SER A 318 -19.62 2.82 -26.08
N ARG A 319 -18.50 2.10 -26.06
CA ARG A 319 -18.46 0.66 -25.76
C ARG A 319 -18.66 0.44 -24.26
N VAL A 320 -17.90 1.13 -23.42
CA VAL A 320 -18.03 1.08 -21.95
C VAL A 320 -19.42 1.56 -21.54
N LEU A 321 -19.91 2.66 -22.12
CA LEU A 321 -21.26 3.15 -21.85
C LEU A 321 -22.33 2.14 -22.30
N GLY A 322 -22.14 1.49 -23.44
CA GLY A 322 -23.03 0.45 -23.95
C GLY A 322 -23.09 -0.77 -23.05
N LEU A 323 -21.95 -1.21 -22.52
CA LEU A 323 -21.87 -2.30 -21.53
C LEU A 323 -22.55 -1.90 -20.22
N ALA A 324 -22.30 -0.69 -19.71
CA ALA A 324 -22.94 -0.19 -18.51
C ALA A 324 -24.47 -0.15 -18.63
N ARG A 325 -25.00 0.18 -19.82
CA ARG A 325 -26.45 0.16 -20.10
C ARG A 325 -27.09 -1.23 -20.04
N ALA A 326 -26.30 -2.28 -20.20
CA ALA A 326 -26.78 -3.66 -20.10
C ALA A 326 -26.69 -4.21 -18.66
N ASP A 327 -26.08 -3.46 -17.73
CA ASP A 327 -25.98 -3.85 -16.34
C ASP A 327 -27.34 -3.76 -15.63
N ILE A 328 -27.63 -4.69 -14.73
CA ILE A 328 -28.89 -4.75 -13.98
C ILE A 328 -29.13 -3.47 -13.15
N ILE A 329 -28.07 -2.79 -12.72
CA ILE A 329 -28.15 -1.57 -11.91
C ILE A 329 -28.50 -0.34 -12.78
N TRP A 330 -28.35 -0.39 -14.11
CA TRP A 330 -28.62 0.77 -14.97
C TRP A 330 -30.10 1.20 -14.96
N HIS A 331 -31.00 0.26 -14.69
CA HIS A 331 -32.45 0.48 -14.70
C HIS A 331 -33.07 0.64 -13.30
N SER A 332 -32.25 0.54 -12.24
CA SER A 332 -32.68 0.75 -10.85
C SER A 332 -32.59 2.20 -10.40
#